data_AF-A0A936TIC9-F1
#
_entry.id   AF-A0A936TIC9-F1
#
_cell.length_a   1.000
_cell.length_b   1.000
_cell.length_c   1.000
_cell.angle_alpha   90.00
_cell.angle_beta   90.00
_cell.angle_gamma   90.00
#
_symmetry.space_group_name_H-M   'P 1'
#
loop_
_entity.id
_entity.type
_entity.pdbx_description
1 polymer ?
#
loop_
_entity_poly.entity_id
_entity_poly.type
_entity_poly.pdbx_seq_one_letter_code
_entity_poly.pdbx_strand_id
1 'polypeptide(L)'
;MSKDRGQERITEYRFTEISTTLDLYSWKEGARMKSPDDIVHALLEQLEAFPLVGLLLHHKVMTKDAFKFLDQLLCELASHSAVRFHTFRTLLPLSQESQVTQQ
;
A
#
# COMPACT_ATOMS: atom_id res chain seq x y z
N MET A 1 32.73 1.31 34.64
CA MET A 1 31.69 0.51 35.31
C MET A 1 30.38 1.29 35.27
N SER A 2 29.53 1.02 34.28
CA SER A 2 28.08 1.31 34.34
C SER A 2 27.36 0.12 33.70
N LYS A 3 26.19 -0.16 34.24
CA LYS A 3 25.64 -1.49 34.50
C LYS A 3 24.40 -1.68 33.63
N ASP A 4 24.58 -2.02 32.36
CA ASP A 4 23.49 -2.51 31.51
C ASP A 4 23.60 -4.03 31.39
N ARG A 5 23.07 -4.70 32.42
CA ARG A 5 22.89 -6.14 32.42
C ARG A 5 21.66 -6.47 31.58
N GLY A 6 21.91 -6.98 30.37
CA GLY A 6 21.09 -7.99 29.72
C GLY A 6 19.59 -7.75 29.70
N GLN A 7 19.13 -6.83 28.85
CA GLN A 7 17.88 -7.10 28.16
C GLN A 7 18.19 -8.13 27.07
N GLU A 8 17.65 -9.32 27.27
CA GLU A 8 17.58 -10.38 26.27
C GLU A 8 17.09 -9.73 24.96
N ARG A 9 17.99 -9.68 23.96
CA ARG A 9 17.61 -9.14 22.65
C ARG A 9 16.55 -10.10 22.12
N ILE A 10 15.30 -9.67 22.07
CA ILE A 10 14.23 -10.43 21.43
C ILE A 10 14.56 -10.44 19.93
N THR A 11 15.30 -11.44 19.48
CA THR A 11 15.81 -11.57 18.10
C THR A 11 14.86 -12.30 17.16
N GLU A 12 13.64 -12.63 17.60
CA GLU A 12 12.70 -13.49 16.85
C GLU A 12 11.48 -12.76 16.28
N TYR A 13 11.57 -11.45 16.04
CA TYR A 13 10.51 -10.77 15.30
C TYR A 13 10.70 -10.94 13.79
N ARG A 14 9.71 -11.55 13.13
CA ARG A 14 9.57 -11.51 11.68
C ARG A 14 8.69 -10.32 11.31
N PHE A 15 9.29 -9.32 10.66
CA PHE A 15 8.55 -8.20 10.10
C PHE A 15 8.28 -8.45 8.62
N THR A 16 7.05 -8.19 8.20
CA THR A 16 6.66 -8.20 6.79
C THR A 16 6.29 -6.78 6.42
N GLU A 17 7.06 -6.18 5.52
CA GLU A 17 6.75 -4.87 4.97
C GLU A 17 5.71 -5.00 3.86
N ILE A 18 4.67 -4.17 3.93
CA ILE A 18 3.64 -4.04 2.89
C ILE A 18 3.74 -2.62 2.37
N SER A 19 4.25 -2.46 1.15
CA SER A 19 4.44 -1.13 0.56
C SER A 19 3.10 -0.52 0.14
N THR A 20 2.83 0.72 0.57
CA THR A 20 1.73 1.54 0.05
C THR A 20 2.29 2.44 -1.05
N THR A 21 2.25 1.96 -2.28
CA THR A 21 2.97 2.55 -3.40
C THR A 21 2.22 3.73 -4.03
N LEU A 22 0.88 3.78 -3.96
CA LEU A 22 0.08 4.81 -4.62
C LEU A 22 -0.55 5.80 -3.64
N ASP A 23 0.00 7.01 -3.55
CA ASP A 23 -0.64 8.15 -2.86
C ASP A 23 -1.50 8.96 -3.85
N LEU A 24 -2.77 9.21 -3.50
CA LEU A 24 -3.69 10.03 -4.29
C LEU A 24 -3.40 11.53 -4.17
N TYR A 25 -2.59 11.95 -3.22
CA TYR A 25 -2.31 13.34 -2.90
C TYR A 25 -0.85 13.72 -3.18
N SER A 26 -0.67 14.98 -3.53
CA SER A 26 0.62 15.68 -3.50
C SER A 26 0.67 16.57 -2.26
N TRP A 27 1.86 16.68 -1.67
CA TRP A 27 2.12 17.49 -0.48
C TRP A 27 3.03 18.70 -0.77
N LYS A 28 3.49 18.87 -2.02
CA LYS A 28 4.48 19.90 -2.40
C LYS A 28 4.02 21.34 -2.11
N GLU A 29 2.72 21.62 -2.27
CA GLU A 29 2.11 22.94 -2.06
C GLU A 29 0.95 22.87 -1.06
N GLY A 30 1.04 21.95 -0.10
CA GLY A 30 -0.07 21.51 0.73
C GLY A 30 -0.84 20.36 0.10
N ALA A 31 -1.76 19.77 0.86
CA ALA A 31 -2.51 18.60 0.45
C ALA A 31 -3.44 18.92 -0.72
N ARG A 32 -3.09 18.41 -1.90
CA ARG A 32 -3.92 18.49 -3.10
C ARG A 32 -4.03 17.11 -3.72
N MET A 33 -5.25 16.74 -4.10
CA MET A 33 -5.45 15.52 -4.87
C MET A 33 -4.74 15.67 -6.22
N LYS A 34 -4.01 14.63 -6.63
CA LYS A 34 -3.42 14.54 -7.97
C LYS A 34 -4.54 14.53 -9.02
N SER A 35 -4.22 14.87 -10.27
CA SER A 35 -5.21 14.73 -11.33
C SER A 35 -5.59 13.25 -11.51
N PRO A 36 -6.82 12.94 -11.97
CA PRO A 36 -7.21 11.58 -12.29
C PRO A 36 -6.21 10.87 -13.21
N ASP A 37 -5.72 11.57 -14.24
CA ASP A 37 -4.76 11.04 -15.20
C ASP A 37 -3.42 10.68 -14.54
N ASP A 38 -2.90 11.55 -13.66
CA ASP A 38 -1.67 11.27 -12.90
C ASP A 38 -1.83 10.04 -12.00
N ILE A 39 -3.01 9.86 -11.38
CA ILE A 39 -3.28 8.73 -10.50
C ILE A 39 -3.35 7.44 -11.31
N VAL A 40 -4.07 7.44 -12.43
CA VAL A 40 -4.20 6.26 -13.30
C VAL A 40 -2.86 5.89 -13.90
N HIS A 41 -2.07 6.87 -14.35
CA HIS A 41 -0.73 6.62 -14.88
C HIS A 41 0.18 5.98 -13.83
N ALA A 42 0.25 6.54 -12.63
CA ALA A 42 1.05 5.98 -11.54
C ALA A 42 0.57 4.58 -11.11
N LEU A 43 -0.75 4.31 -11.18
CA LEU A 43 -1.28 2.98 -10.91
C LEU A 43 -0.81 1.97 -11.97
N LEU A 44 -0.85 2.31 -13.25
CA LEU A 44 -0.39 1.44 -14.34
C LEU A 44 1.10 1.13 -14.19
N GLU A 45 1.93 2.14 -13.96
CA GLU A 45 3.37 1.96 -13.72
C GLU A 45 3.64 0.98 -12.57
N GLN A 46 2.84 1.07 -11.50
CA GLN A 46 3.02 0.20 -10.34
C GLN A 46 2.49 -1.22 -10.57
N LEU A 47 1.40 -1.39 -11.32
CA LEU A 47 0.88 -2.70 -11.70
C LEU A 47 1.85 -3.43 -12.65
N GLU A 48 2.60 -2.70 -13.48
CA GLU A 48 3.66 -3.26 -14.32
C GLU A 48 4.89 -3.66 -13.51
N ALA A 49 5.27 -2.85 -12.51
CA ALA A 49 6.49 -3.05 -11.73
C ALA A 49 6.34 -4.02 -10.55
N PHE A 50 5.13 -4.14 -9.97
CA PHE A 50 4.93 -4.85 -8.71
C PHE A 50 3.70 -5.77 -8.75
N PRO A 51 3.77 -6.95 -8.10
CA PRO A 51 2.64 -7.86 -7.98
C PRO A 51 1.57 -7.37 -6.99
N LEU A 52 1.88 -6.34 -6.19
CA LEU A 52 1.00 -5.76 -5.18
C LEU A 52 1.10 -4.24 -5.24
N VAL A 53 -0.05 -3.58 -5.28
CA VAL A 53 -0.17 -2.12 -5.21
C VAL A 53 -0.99 -1.75 -3.99
N GLY A 54 -0.42 -0.93 -3.10
CA GLY A 54 -1.13 -0.39 -1.94
C GLY A 54 -1.58 1.04 -2.20
N LEU A 55 -2.88 1.33 -1.98
CA LEU A 55 -3.42 2.69 -2.07
C LEU A 55 -3.38 3.37 -0.69
N LEU A 56 -2.73 4.53 -0.61
CA LEU A 56 -2.65 5.33 0.61
C LEU A 56 -3.78 6.36 0.64
N LEU A 57 -4.58 6.33 1.72
CA LEU A 57 -5.70 7.25 1.94
C LEU A 57 -5.43 8.16 3.15
N HIS A 58 -5.82 9.43 3.03
CA HIS A 58 -5.57 10.46 4.04
C HIS A 58 -6.88 11.02 4.63
N HIS A 59 -7.39 10.43 5.71
CA HIS A 59 -8.71 10.75 6.29
C HIS A 59 -8.99 12.25 6.52
N LYS A 60 -7.97 13.07 6.81
CA LYS A 60 -8.11 14.51 7.06
C LYS A 60 -8.40 15.34 5.81
N VAL A 61 -8.07 14.82 4.63
CA VAL A 61 -8.11 15.56 3.36
C VAL A 61 -8.98 14.89 2.30
N MET A 62 -9.55 13.72 2.60
CA MET A 62 -10.53 13.03 1.74
C MET A 62 -11.82 13.84 1.65
N THR A 63 -12.03 14.50 0.51
CA THR A 63 -13.25 15.21 0.18
C THR A 63 -14.30 14.26 -0.41
N LYS A 64 -15.54 14.73 -0.58
CA LYS A 64 -16.59 13.97 -1.29
C LYS A 64 -16.15 13.57 -2.70
N ASP A 65 -15.46 14.46 -3.40
CA ASP A 65 -14.96 14.20 -4.75
C ASP A 65 -13.86 13.15 -4.75
N ALA A 66 -12.96 13.17 -3.75
CA ALA A 66 -11.94 12.14 -3.59
C ALA A 66 -12.55 10.76 -3.33
N PHE A 67 -13.60 10.68 -2.50
CA PHE A 67 -14.32 9.43 -2.29
C PHE A 67 -15.07 8.97 -3.53
N LYS A 68 -15.67 9.89 -4.30
CA LYS A 68 -16.33 9.55 -5.57
C LYS A 68 -15.35 9.00 -6.59
N PHE A 69 -14.18 9.61 -6.72
CA PHE A 69 -13.11 9.10 -7.57
C PHE A 69 -12.63 7.72 -7.11
N LEU A 70 -12.41 7.55 -5.80
CA LEU A 70 -11.99 6.26 -5.25
C LEU A 70 -13.01 5.16 -5.53
N ASP A 71 -14.30 5.45 -5.38
CA ASP A 71 -15.39 4.51 -5.68
C ASP A 71 -15.37 4.10 -7.17
N GLN A 72 -15.23 5.07 -8.08
CA GLN A 72 -15.10 4.80 -9.51
C GLN A 72 -13.88 3.95 -9.84
N LEU A 73 -12.73 4.27 -9.26
CA LEU A 73 -11.49 3.51 -9.45
C LEU A 73 -11.63 2.07 -8.96
N LEU A 74 -12.20 1.89 -7.77
CA LEU A 74 -12.40 0.56 -7.19
C LEU A 74 -13.41 -0.26 -7.99
N CYS A 75 -14.49 0.35 -8.49
CA CYS A 75 -15.46 -0.30 -9.35
C CYS A 75 -14.83 -0.76 -10.68
N GLU A 76 -14.03 0.10 -11.30
CA GLU A 76 -13.32 -0.24 -12.54
C GLU A 76 -12.36 -1.41 -12.29
N LEU A 77 -11.52 -1.33 -11.26
CA LEU A 77 -10.58 -2.39 -10.90
C LEU A 77 -11.28 -3.71 -10.56
N ALA A 78 -12.42 -3.67 -9.86
CA ALA A 78 -13.22 -4.85 -9.53
C ALA A 78 -13.84 -5.53 -10.75
N SER A 79 -13.97 -4.82 -11.88
CA SER A 79 -14.47 -5.41 -13.13
C SER A 79 -13.45 -6.32 -13.83
N HIS A 80 -12.17 -6.24 -13.45
CA HIS A 80 -11.09 -7.02 -14.05
C HIS A 80 -10.79 -8.28 -13.22
N SER A 81 -10.95 -9.47 -13.83
CA SER A 81 -10.72 -10.75 -13.13
C SER A 81 -9.28 -10.98 -12.66
N ALA A 82 -8.33 -10.21 -13.21
CA ALA A 82 -6.92 -10.25 -12.80
C ALA A 82 -6.67 -9.50 -11.48
N VAL A 83 -7.59 -8.64 -11.04
CA VAL A 83 -7.44 -7.84 -9.83
C VAL A 83 -8.06 -8.56 -8.63
N ARG A 84 -7.33 -8.59 -7.52
CA ARG A 84 -7.81 -9.12 -6.24
C ARG A 84 -7.61 -8.11 -5.14
N PHE A 85 -8.68 -7.81 -4.40
CA PHE A 85 -8.60 -6.94 -3.24
C PHE A 85 -8.27 -7.75 -1.99
N HIS A 86 -7.25 -7.29 -1.27
CA HIS A 86 -6.78 -7.94 -0.05
C HIS A 86 -7.00 -7.02 1.16
N THR A 87 -7.47 -7.61 2.25
CA THR A 87 -7.27 -7.06 3.60
C THR A 87 -5.88 -7.45 4.10
N PHE A 88 -5.36 -6.78 5.14
CA PHE A 88 -4.12 -7.21 5.78
C PHE A 88 -4.16 -8.67 6.22
N ARG A 89 -5.31 -9.14 6.74
CA ARG A 89 -5.51 -10.55 7.14
C ARG A 89 -5.28 -11.52 5.99
N THR A 90 -5.77 -11.20 4.80
CA THR A 90 -5.61 -12.05 3.61
C THR A 90 -4.27 -11.87 2.93
N LEU A 91 -3.59 -10.74 3.15
CA LEU A 91 -2.33 -10.41 2.52
C LEU A 91 -1.14 -11.06 3.24
N LEU A 92 -1.13 -11.03 4.58
CA LEU A 92 0.00 -11.53 5.39
C LEU A 92 0.45 -12.97 5.04
N PRO A 93 -0.45 -13.95 4.80
CA PRO A 93 -0.02 -15.30 4.38
C PRO A 93 0.67 -15.32 3.00
N LEU A 94 0.18 -14.52 2.04
CA LEU A 94 0.73 -14.44 0.68
C LEU A 94 2.12 -13.79 0.64
N SER A 95 2.35 -12.84 1.55
CA SER A 95 3.64 -12.20 1.73
C SER A 95 4.70 -13.15 2.29
N GLN A 96 4.29 -14.17 3.04
CA GLN A 96 5.21 -15.17 3.61
C GLN A 96 5.62 -16.24 2.59
N GLU A 97 4.71 -16.67 1.71
CA GLU A 97 4.99 -17.65 0.65
C GLU A 97 5.96 -17.11 -0.42
N SER A 98 5.86 -15.82 -0.75
CA SER A 98 6.72 -15.19 -1.76
C SER A 98 8.21 -15.14 -1.37
N GLN A 99 8.54 -15.30 -0.08
CA GLN A 99 9.91 -15.33 0.41
C GLN A 99 10.53 -16.76 0.43
N VAL A 100 9.73 -17.81 0.27
CA VAL A 100 10.21 -19.20 0.36
C VAL A 100 10.77 -19.70 -0.98
N THR A 101 10.41 -19.07 -2.11
CA THR A 101 10.85 -19.49 -3.46
C THR A 101 12.16 -18.81 -3.93
N GLN A 102 12.85 -18.09 -3.04
CA GLN A 102 14.20 -17.56 -3.30
C GLN A 102 15.22 -18.16 -2.32
N GLN A 103 15.40 -19.49 -2.37
CA GLN A 103 16.58 -20.17 -1.82
C GLN A 103 17.08 -21.21 -2.82
#